data_AF-A0A1V6I5F0-F1
#
_entry.id   AF-A0A1V6I5F0-F1
#
_cell.length_a   1.000
_cell.length_b   1.000
_cell.length_c   1.000
_cell.angle_alpha   90.00
_cell.angle_beta   90.00
_cell.angle_gamma   90.00
#
_symmetry.space_group_name_H-M   'P 1'
#
loop_
_entity.id
_entity.type
_entity.pdbx_description
1 polymer ?
#
loop_
_entity_poly.entity_id
_entity_poly.type
_entity_poly.pdbx_seq_one_letter_code
_entity_poly.pdbx_strand_id
1 'polypeptide(L)'
;MTSCISIKTVVDESAIKEPYKNPLIVILYDKYNTKKFSEKLKTNMELQFRNANIKVEFIFSDLKSSDELTLNQNDDLNTKINNAINNDQKDIVFILKPASISYQNNAKFVNYSLTGIDVVTQKEVWKARFNTSSSFETNGLAKKAAQKILERLKTDKVL
;
A
#
# COMPACT_ATOMS: atom_id res chain seq x y z
N MET A 1 -6.79 14.04 21.89
CA MET A 1 -6.48 12.60 21.76
C MET A 1 -5.71 12.37 20.47
N THR A 2 -4.44 11.97 20.57
CA THR A 2 -3.54 11.79 19.42
C THR A 2 -3.87 10.48 18.74
N SER A 3 -4.50 10.51 17.56
CA SER A 3 -4.66 9.29 16.77
C SER A 3 -3.28 8.73 16.42
N CYS A 4 -3.00 7.51 16.88
CA CYS A 4 -1.73 6.80 16.75
C CYS A 4 -1.91 5.66 15.74
N ILE A 5 -1.12 5.67 14.68
CA ILE A 5 -1.06 4.57 13.71
C ILE A 5 0.11 3.69 14.10
N SER A 6 -0.19 2.48 14.58
CA SER A 6 0.80 1.43 14.78
C SER A 6 0.89 0.60 13.51
N ILE A 7 2.10 0.42 12.99
CA ILE A 7 2.38 -0.50 11.90
C ILE A 7 3.10 -1.72 12.48
N LYS A 8 2.53 -2.90 12.32
CA LYS A 8 3.19 -4.16 12.67
C LYS A 8 3.78 -4.77 11.40
N THR A 9 5.06 -5.13 11.41
CA THR A 9 5.72 -5.71 10.24
C THR A 9 6.27 -7.10 10.46
N VAL A 10 6.38 -7.85 9.36
CA VAL A 10 7.08 -9.13 9.26
C VAL A 10 8.03 -9.01 8.06
N VAL A 11 9.28 -9.41 8.24
CA VAL A 11 10.36 -9.29 7.25
C VAL A 11 11.00 -10.66 7.07
N ASP A 12 11.20 -11.08 5.82
CA ASP A 12 12.03 -12.25 5.51
C ASP A 12 13.48 -11.79 5.27
N GLU A 13 14.27 -11.76 6.33
CA GLU A 13 15.68 -11.35 6.28
C GLU A 13 16.53 -12.25 5.37
N SER A 14 16.10 -13.49 5.09
CA SER A 14 16.81 -14.38 4.19
C SER A 14 16.61 -14.02 2.71
N ALA A 15 15.52 -13.31 2.41
CA ALA A 15 15.18 -12.87 1.06
C ALA A 15 15.73 -11.47 0.74
N ILE A 16 15.84 -10.58 1.73
CA ILE A 16 16.32 -9.20 1.55
C ILE A 16 17.84 -9.13 1.74
N LYS A 17 18.60 -9.28 0.66
CA LYS A 17 20.08 -9.16 0.69
C LYS A 17 20.56 -7.71 0.65
N GLU A 18 19.85 -6.86 -0.10
CA GLU A 18 20.09 -5.42 -0.20
C GLU A 18 18.74 -4.69 -0.27
N PRO A 19 18.67 -3.39 0.12
CA PRO A 19 17.46 -2.59 -0.06
C PRO A 19 17.08 -2.46 -1.54
N TYR A 20 15.77 -2.54 -1.81
CA TYR A 20 15.19 -2.33 -3.13
C TYR A 20 15.26 -0.85 -3.51
N LYS A 21 15.53 -0.58 -4.79
CA LYS A 21 15.85 0.75 -5.32
C LYS A 21 14.77 1.29 -6.25
N ASN A 22 13.92 0.44 -6.82
CA ASN A 22 12.94 0.83 -7.81
C ASN A 22 11.55 0.23 -7.54
N PRO A 23 10.91 0.66 -6.43
CA PRO A 23 9.65 0.08 -6.01
C PRO A 23 8.46 0.55 -6.87
N LEU A 24 7.51 -0.36 -7.05
CA LEU A 24 6.16 -0.09 -7.52
C LEU A 24 5.18 -0.21 -6.34
N ILE A 25 4.31 0.78 -6.13
CA ILE A 25 3.27 0.71 -5.10
C ILE A 25 1.90 0.65 -5.77
N VAL A 26 1.22 -0.48 -5.59
CA VAL A 26 -0.16 -0.71 -6.02
C VAL A 26 -1.09 -0.46 -4.83
N ILE A 27 -1.94 0.55 -4.94
CA ILE A 27 -2.94 0.89 -3.92
C ILE A 27 -4.31 0.46 -4.43
N LEU A 28 -4.84 -0.58 -3.79
CA LEU A 28 -6.18 -1.08 -4.01
C LEU A 28 -7.14 -0.48 -2.97
N TYR A 29 -8.31 -0.05 -3.42
CA TYR A 29 -9.30 0.57 -2.56
C TYR A 29 -10.69 0.01 -2.84
N ASP A 30 -11.49 -0.21 -1.81
CA ASP A 30 -12.94 -0.33 -1.96
C ASP A 30 -13.54 1.05 -2.29
N LYS A 31 -14.25 1.14 -3.43
CA LYS A 31 -14.90 2.36 -3.94
C LYS A 31 -15.79 3.08 -2.93
N TYR A 32 -16.57 2.35 -2.15
CA TYR A 32 -17.57 2.89 -1.25
C TYR A 32 -17.00 3.19 0.14
N ASN A 33 -16.02 2.41 0.56
CA ASN A 33 -15.55 2.40 1.94
C ASN A 33 -14.23 3.14 2.12
N THR A 34 -13.30 3.06 1.17
CA THR A 34 -11.90 3.43 1.42
C THR A 34 -11.29 4.38 0.40
N LYS A 35 -11.92 4.58 -0.77
CA LYS A 35 -11.42 5.43 -1.86
C LYS A 35 -10.82 6.76 -1.38
N LYS A 36 -11.59 7.59 -0.67
CA LYS A 36 -11.16 8.93 -0.23
C LYS A 36 -9.94 8.89 0.70
N PHE A 37 -9.84 7.89 1.57
CA PHE A 37 -8.67 7.73 2.42
C PHE A 37 -7.47 7.28 1.60
N SER A 38 -7.65 6.28 0.72
CA SER A 38 -6.59 5.74 -0.13
C SER A 38 -6.04 6.77 -1.13
N GLU A 39 -6.88 7.65 -1.69
CA GLU A 39 -6.46 8.79 -2.53
C GLU A 39 -5.56 9.75 -1.74
N LYS A 40 -5.99 10.16 -0.54
CA LYS A 40 -5.19 11.03 0.32
C LYS A 40 -3.89 10.36 0.75
N LEU A 41 -3.93 9.06 1.03
CA LEU A 41 -2.74 8.29 1.39
C LEU A 41 -1.76 8.26 0.23
N LYS A 42 -2.21 7.99 -1.00
CA LYS A 42 -1.39 8.04 -2.21
C LYS A 42 -0.69 9.39 -2.35
N THR A 43 -1.42 10.50 -2.32
CA THR A 43 -0.84 11.84 -2.45
C THR A 43 0.19 12.13 -1.36
N ASN A 44 -0.10 11.74 -0.11
CA ASN A 44 0.86 11.93 0.98
C ASN A 44 2.09 11.02 0.82
N MET A 45 1.93 9.78 0.36
CA MET A 45 3.06 8.89 0.07
C MET A 45 3.93 9.49 -1.05
N GLU A 46 3.35 9.88 -2.18
CA GLU A 46 4.07 10.54 -3.28
C GLU A 46 4.92 11.72 -2.79
N LEU A 47 4.35 12.55 -1.91
CA LEU A 47 5.09 13.66 -1.29
C LEU A 47 6.24 13.18 -0.40
N GLN A 48 6.00 12.19 0.48
CA GLN A 48 7.05 11.67 1.38
C GLN A 48 8.19 11.01 0.61
N PHE A 49 7.89 10.18 -0.40
CA PHE A 49 8.90 9.53 -1.23
C PHE A 49 9.69 10.55 -2.06
N ARG A 50 9.02 11.55 -2.65
CA ARG A 50 9.69 12.65 -3.36
C ARG A 50 10.64 13.43 -2.44
N ASN A 51 10.19 13.80 -1.24
CA ASN A 51 11.01 14.52 -0.27
C ASN A 51 12.21 13.69 0.22
N ALA A 52 12.10 12.36 0.18
CA ALA A 52 13.18 11.44 0.51
C ALA A 52 14.09 11.12 -0.69
N ASN A 53 13.87 11.73 -1.87
CA ASN A 53 14.57 11.44 -3.12
C ASN A 53 14.48 9.96 -3.55
N ILE A 54 13.37 9.29 -3.24
CA ILE A 54 13.11 7.92 -3.65
C ILE A 54 12.10 7.94 -4.81
N LYS A 55 12.53 7.44 -5.97
CA LYS A 55 11.64 7.31 -7.14
C LYS A 55 10.72 6.12 -6.92
N VAL A 56 9.42 6.37 -6.93
CA VAL A 56 8.38 5.35 -6.75
C VAL A 56 7.28 5.57 -7.77
N GLU A 57 6.83 4.49 -8.41
CA GLU A 57 5.63 4.53 -9.25
C GLU A 57 4.42 4.08 -8.44
N PHE A 58 3.27 4.72 -8.69
CA PHE A 58 2.02 4.41 -8.01
C PHE A 58 0.94 3.98 -9.00
N ILE A 59 0.38 2.79 -8.80
CA ILE A 59 -0.85 2.34 -9.47
C ILE A 59 -2.00 2.44 -8.46
N PHE A 60 -3.09 3.08 -8.85
CA PHE A 60 -4.27 3.27 -8.00
C PHE A 60 -5.48 2.62 -8.64
N SER A 61 -6.07 1.60 -8.01
CA SER A 61 -7.14 0.80 -8.61
C SER A 61 -8.22 0.40 -7.61
N ASP A 62 -9.45 0.25 -8.11
CA ASP A 62 -10.59 -0.23 -7.33
C ASP A 62 -10.43 -1.73 -7.04
N LEU A 63 -10.74 -2.12 -5.81
CA LEU A 63 -10.81 -3.50 -5.36
C LEU A 63 -12.22 -3.98 -5.71
N LYS A 64 -12.40 -4.39 -6.97
CA LYS A 64 -13.70 -4.87 -7.43
C LYS A 64 -14.07 -6.13 -6.65
N SER A 65 -15.25 -6.10 -6.03
CA SER A 65 -15.91 -7.29 -5.51
C SER A 65 -16.07 -8.29 -6.65
N SER A 66 -15.83 -9.57 -6.39
CA SER A 66 -15.98 -10.67 -7.34
C SER A 66 -17.39 -10.84 -7.95
N ASP A 67 -18.36 -10.02 -7.54
CA ASP A 67 -19.78 -10.15 -7.90
C ASP A 67 -20.16 -9.43 -9.20
N GLU A 68 -19.30 -8.57 -9.73
CA GLU A 68 -19.45 -8.07 -11.11
C GLU A 68 -18.59 -8.96 -12.03
N LEU A 69 -19.21 -9.95 -12.69
CA LEU A 69 -18.60 -10.74 -13.76
C LEU A 69 -18.28 -9.83 -14.97
N THR A 70 -17.21 -9.04 -14.88
CA THR A 70 -16.59 -8.38 -16.03
C THR A 70 -15.37 -9.20 -16.46
N LEU A 71 -15.60 -10.07 -17.44
CA LEU A 71 -14.69 -11.10 -17.96
C LEU A 71 -13.28 -10.65 -18.42
N ASN A 72 -12.90 -9.37 -18.34
CA ASN A 72 -11.65 -8.86 -18.93
C ASN A 72 -10.93 -7.77 -18.10
N GLN A 73 -11.33 -7.48 -16.86
CA GLN A 73 -10.82 -6.30 -16.13
C GLN A 73 -9.70 -6.59 -15.13
N ASN A 74 -9.63 -7.80 -14.57
CA ASN A 74 -8.45 -8.21 -13.78
C ASN A 74 -7.19 -8.28 -14.67
N ASP A 75 -7.38 -8.55 -15.96
CA ASP A 75 -6.31 -8.53 -16.96
C ASP A 75 -5.72 -7.12 -17.15
N ASP A 76 -6.52 -6.06 -17.06
CA ASP A 76 -6.03 -4.68 -17.24
C ASP A 76 -5.10 -4.24 -16.09
N LEU A 77 -5.45 -4.53 -14.83
CA LEU A 77 -4.58 -4.22 -13.69
C LEU A 77 -3.30 -5.06 -13.71
N ASN A 78 -3.43 -6.37 -13.95
CA ASN A 78 -2.26 -7.25 -14.05
C ASN A 78 -1.35 -6.85 -15.20
N THR A 79 -1.92 -6.46 -16.35
CA THR A 79 -1.17 -5.94 -17.50
C THR A 79 -0.45 -4.65 -17.14
N LYS A 80 -1.10 -3.70 -16.44
CA LYS A 80 -0.45 -2.47 -15.96
C LYS A 80 0.72 -2.76 -15.02
N ILE A 81 0.53 -3.68 -14.07
CA ILE A 81 1.60 -4.09 -13.14
C ILE A 81 2.75 -4.73 -13.91
N ASN A 82 2.46 -5.69 -14.80
CA ASN A 82 3.48 -6.38 -15.60
C ASN A 82 4.23 -5.42 -16.53
N ASN A 83 3.52 -4.47 -17.14
CA ASN A 83 4.14 -3.44 -17.97
C ASN A 83 5.05 -2.54 -17.15
N ALA A 84 4.62 -2.11 -15.96
CA ALA A 84 5.45 -1.32 -15.06
C ALA A 84 6.71 -2.10 -14.63
N ILE A 85 6.56 -3.39 -14.27
CA ILE A 85 7.68 -4.26 -13.91
C ILE A 85 8.69 -4.37 -15.06
N ASN A 86 8.22 -4.69 -16.27
CA ASN A 86 9.08 -5.00 -17.41
C ASN A 86 9.72 -3.77 -18.03
N ASN A 87 8.96 -2.67 -18.17
CA ASN A 87 9.44 -1.47 -18.87
C ASN A 87 10.36 -0.62 -18.00
N ASP A 88 10.04 -0.52 -16.70
CA ASP A 88 10.76 0.34 -15.78
C ASP A 88 11.75 -0.42 -14.89
N GLN A 89 11.90 -1.74 -15.05
CA GLN A 89 12.80 -2.60 -14.27
C GLN A 89 12.54 -2.50 -12.75
N LYS A 90 11.29 -2.70 -12.34
CA LYS A 90 10.94 -2.71 -10.91
C LYS A 90 11.56 -3.92 -10.23
N ASP A 91 12.01 -3.75 -8.99
CA ASP A 91 12.65 -4.80 -8.19
C ASP A 91 11.74 -5.33 -7.06
N ILE A 92 10.80 -4.52 -6.60
CA ILE A 92 9.76 -4.89 -5.64
C ILE A 92 8.40 -4.28 -5.99
N VAL A 93 7.33 -5.04 -5.74
CA VAL A 93 5.95 -4.56 -5.80
C VAL A 93 5.35 -4.55 -4.41
N PHE A 94 4.92 -3.39 -3.93
CA PHE A 94 4.12 -3.26 -2.72
C PHE A 94 2.64 -3.18 -3.05
N ILE A 95 1.83 -4.07 -2.47
CA ILE A 95 0.38 -4.08 -2.63
C ILE A 95 -0.29 -3.63 -1.34
N LEU A 96 -0.86 -2.43 -1.35
CA LEU A 96 -1.68 -1.89 -0.27
C LEU A 96 -3.16 -2.20 -0.54
N LYS A 97 -3.86 -2.82 0.41
CA LYS A 97 -5.31 -3.03 0.31
C LYS A 97 -6.01 -3.01 1.66
N PRO A 98 -7.31 -2.66 1.72
CA PRO A 98 -8.11 -2.98 2.91
C PRO A 98 -8.17 -4.51 3.08
N ALA A 99 -7.89 -4.97 4.30
CA ALA A 99 -7.95 -6.37 4.70
C ALA A 99 -9.27 -6.71 5.40
N SER A 100 -9.83 -5.77 6.18
CA SER A 100 -11.15 -5.91 6.79
C SER A 100 -11.74 -4.55 7.13
N ILE A 101 -13.06 -4.43 7.03
CA ILE A 101 -13.83 -3.24 7.44
C ILE A 101 -14.80 -3.68 8.53
N SER A 102 -14.86 -2.92 9.63
CA SER A 102 -15.78 -3.18 10.73
C SER A 102 -16.42 -1.88 11.21
N TYR A 103 -17.56 -2.00 11.88
CA TYR A 103 -18.32 -0.87 12.41
C TYR A 103 -18.53 -1.08 13.92
N GLN A 104 -18.12 -0.11 14.72
CA GLN A 104 -18.32 -0.12 16.16
C GLN A 104 -18.71 1.28 16.63
N ASN A 105 -19.82 1.40 17.37
CA ASN A 105 -20.33 2.68 17.91
C ASN A 105 -20.42 3.79 16.85
N ASN A 106 -20.99 3.49 15.68
CA ASN A 106 -21.09 4.38 14.49
C ASN A 106 -19.75 4.83 13.88
N ALA A 107 -18.61 4.33 14.37
CA ALA A 107 -17.31 4.54 13.75
C ALA A 107 -16.95 3.36 12.84
N LYS A 108 -16.47 3.67 11.63
CA LYS A 108 -15.91 2.67 10.71
C LYS A 108 -14.43 2.50 10.99
N PHE A 109 -14.01 1.26 11.17
CA PHE A 109 -12.63 0.85 11.35
C PHE A 109 -12.17 0.04 10.15
N VAL A 110 -11.04 0.41 9.56
CA VAL A 110 -10.47 -0.25 8.39
C VAL A 110 -9.08 -0.73 8.73
N ASN A 111 -8.86 -2.03 8.61
CA ASN A 111 -7.54 -2.64 8.73
C ASN A 111 -6.97 -2.75 7.32
N TYR A 112 -5.75 -2.25 7.11
CA TYR A 112 -5.03 -2.32 5.86
C TYR A 112 -3.90 -3.34 5.95
N SER A 113 -3.59 -3.98 4.83
CA SER A 113 -2.40 -4.79 4.61
C SER A 113 -1.56 -4.16 3.53
N LEU A 114 -0.25 -4.05 3.74
CA LEU A 114 0.73 -3.68 2.75
C LEU A 114 1.74 -4.83 2.62
N THR A 115 1.83 -5.44 1.45
CA THR A 115 2.69 -6.60 1.21
C THR A 115 3.72 -6.26 0.14
N GLY A 116 5.01 -6.45 0.42
CA GLY A 116 6.12 -6.35 -0.52
C GLY A 116 6.44 -7.71 -1.13
N ILE A 117 6.42 -7.79 -2.46
CA ILE A 117 6.71 -8.98 -3.24
C ILE A 117 7.94 -8.71 -4.09
N ASP A 118 8.98 -9.52 -3.89
CA ASP A 118 10.20 -9.48 -4.69
C ASP A 118 9.88 -9.93 -6.12
N VAL A 119 10.24 -9.10 -7.11
CA VAL A 119 9.85 -9.33 -8.52
C VAL A 119 10.50 -10.59 -9.10
N VAL A 120 11.74 -10.88 -8.70
CA VAL A 120 12.55 -11.97 -9.27
C VAL A 120 12.09 -13.32 -8.70
N THR A 121 11.95 -13.41 -7.39
CA THR A 121 11.62 -14.64 -6.67
C THR A 121 10.13 -14.86 -6.52
N GLN A 122 9.32 -13.82 -6.75
CA GLN A 122 7.85 -13.80 -6.55
C GLN A 122 7.42 -14.13 -5.12
N LYS A 123 8.31 -13.95 -4.14
CA LYS A 123 8.04 -14.23 -2.73
C LYS A 123 7.61 -12.97 -1.98
N GLU A 124 6.71 -13.15 -1.00
CA GLU A 124 6.43 -12.14 0.02
C GLU A 124 7.69 -11.98 0.88
N VAL A 125 8.34 -10.81 0.80
CA VAL A 125 9.57 -10.50 1.54
C VAL A 125 9.34 -9.53 2.69
N TRP A 126 8.22 -8.81 2.64
CA TRP A 126 7.85 -7.84 3.67
C TRP A 126 6.34 -7.72 3.77
N LYS A 127 5.84 -7.49 4.98
CA LYS A 127 4.42 -7.25 5.22
C LYS A 127 4.20 -6.30 6.35
N ALA A 128 3.18 -5.48 6.23
CA ALA A 128 2.72 -4.58 7.26
C ALA A 128 1.21 -4.59 7.40
N ARG A 129 0.73 -4.36 8.62
CA ARG A 129 -0.68 -4.08 8.91
C ARG A 129 -0.82 -2.80 9.73
N PHE A 130 -1.84 -2.02 9.41
CA PHE A 130 -2.19 -0.82 10.17
C PHE A 130 -3.68 -0.56 10.08
N ASN A 131 -4.22 0.15 11.07
CA ASN A 131 -5.66 0.36 11.20
C ASN A 131 -5.98 1.85 11.16
N THR A 132 -7.12 2.20 10.57
CA THR A 132 -7.66 3.56 10.61
C THR A 132 -9.10 3.56 11.08
N SER A 133 -9.53 4.68 11.65
CA SER A 133 -10.91 4.89 12.10
C SER A 133 -11.46 6.17 11.45
N SER A 134 -12.58 6.07 10.75
CA SER A 134 -13.13 7.18 9.94
C SER A 134 -13.95 8.21 10.73
N SER A 135 -14.01 8.12 12.06
CA SER A 135 -14.55 9.19 12.91
C SER A 135 -13.66 10.44 12.93
N PHE A 136 -12.45 10.37 12.38
CA PHE A 136 -11.45 11.43 12.36
C PHE A 136 -11.16 11.93 10.94
N GLU A 137 -10.68 13.17 10.85
CA GLU A 137 -10.27 13.83 9.61
C GLU A 137 -9.32 12.94 8.77
N THR A 138 -9.84 12.49 7.63
CA THR A 138 -9.15 11.58 6.69
C THR A 138 -7.77 12.07 6.22
N ASN A 139 -7.49 13.38 6.27
CA ASN A 139 -6.20 13.93 5.81
C ASN A 139 -5.06 13.76 6.81
N GLY A 140 -5.27 14.11 8.08
CA GLY A 140 -4.23 14.01 9.11
C GLY A 140 -3.80 12.57 9.34
N LEU A 141 -4.75 11.63 9.28
CA LEU A 141 -4.46 10.19 9.36
C LEU A 141 -3.69 9.68 8.15
N ALA A 142 -4.10 10.06 6.94
CA ALA A 142 -3.40 9.64 5.72
C ALA A 142 -1.94 10.14 5.69
N LYS A 143 -1.70 11.39 6.12
CA LYS A 143 -0.34 11.94 6.23
C LYS A 143 0.52 11.15 7.21
N LYS A 144 -0.01 10.85 8.41
CA LYS A 144 0.69 10.04 9.42
C LYS A 144 0.97 8.62 8.92
N ALA A 145 0.01 7.99 8.23
CA ALA A 145 0.18 6.66 7.65
C ALA A 145 1.31 6.66 6.62
N ALA A 146 1.31 7.63 5.68
CA ALA A 146 2.35 7.76 4.67
C ALA A 146 3.75 7.90 5.29
N GLN A 147 3.88 8.77 6.30
CA GLN A 147 5.14 8.96 7.02
C GLN A 147 5.59 7.66 7.70
N LYS A 148 4.68 6.99 8.44
CA LYS A 148 5.00 5.75 9.15
C LYS A 148 5.37 4.60 8.22
N ILE A 149 4.72 4.50 7.05
CA ILE A 149 5.06 3.51 6.04
C ILE A 149 6.50 3.71 5.54
N LEU A 150 6.85 4.95 5.16
CA LEU A 150 8.21 5.25 4.69
C LEU A 150 9.26 5.02 5.79
N GLU A 151 9.01 5.50 7.01
CA GLU A 151 9.90 5.28 8.16
C GLU A 151 10.14 3.78 8.38
N ARG A 152 9.09 2.97 8.25
CA ARG A 152 9.18 1.54 8.50
C ARG A 152 9.91 0.80 7.38
N LEU A 153 9.66 1.13 6.11
CA LEU A 153 10.40 0.56 4.98
C LEU A 153 11.91 0.83 5.09
N LYS A 154 12.30 2.04 5.54
CA LYS A 154 13.71 2.38 5.80
C LYS A 154 14.29 1.64 7.00
N THR A 155 13.55 1.59 8.11
CA THR A 155 13.99 0.93 9.35
C THR A 155 14.20 -0.57 9.13
N ASP A 156 13.29 -1.18 8.38
CA ASP A 156 13.33 -2.61 8.03
C ASP A 156 14.31 -2.89 6.87
N LYS A 157 15.05 -1.86 6.39
CA LYS A 157 16.02 -1.93 5.29
C LYS A 157 15.46 -2.52 3.98
N VAL A 158 14.16 -2.32 3.75
CA VAL A 158 13.50 -2.72 2.51
C VAL A 158 13.77 -1.68 1.42
N LEU A 159 13.83 -0.39 1.78
CA LEU A 159 14.14 0.76 0.91
C LEU A 159 15.21 1.66 1.53
#